data_AF-A0A7S3HPI6-F1
#
_entry.id   AF-A0A7S3HPI6-F1
#
_cell.length_a   1.000
_cell.length_b   1.000
_cell.length_c   1.000
_cell.angle_alpha   90.00
_cell.angle_beta   90.00
_cell.angle_gamma   90.00
#
_symmetry.space_group_name_H-M   'P 1'
#
loop_
_entity.id
_entity.type
_entity.pdbx_description
1 polymer ?
#
loop_
_entity_poly.entity_id
_entity_poly.type
_entity_poly.pdbx_seq_one_letter_code
_entity_poly.pdbx_strand_id
1 'polypeptide(L)'
;MDPYDYDGYGTGFATGNYEGYQYQTGYTESMVEYSGIPEGHVHDAEGRLLKPANEIVTDDYPEELETFISEWQPQQLSSKVDWEWTTKIAWPELRHVVMLKRLDIFESDTPRLQQATSNIDISRRIRNTPGWLPVRSIYFLDVATPLTTTLMIESTGPPKRNKYRPDTRENQRDFSTWVLQEKLHAYVGADRIPGVCDLYSDYCDLPDRYFLNTDPEPAIGSRRLYRFAGYSATQYFILAKRVFSEQLVSEGGFGMTYMIEPGPVVTGLHGWRIIGSFFGFDHQLEGSSCYTIYRRWDPFPRVLIAMDTILNPEEWDNSFKFYAFDVPVPGTILYTLQHCLRSIHSAEACIPRHRLTTEFPRNPWEFRMNIYVFPAALEDCSMNQTPQLQYY
;
A
#
# COMPACT_ATOMS: atom_id res chain seq x y z
N MET A 1 -17.89 -51.05 43.97
CA MET A 1 -17.85 -52.47 43.58
C MET A 1 -16.86 -52.56 42.43
N ASP A 2 -15.62 -52.94 42.75
CA ASP A 2 -14.69 -53.63 41.84
C ASP A 2 -15.29 -55.00 41.43
N PRO A 3 -14.65 -55.93 40.68
CA PRO A 3 -13.31 -55.89 40.03
C PRO A 3 -13.14 -56.66 38.68
N TYR A 4 -11.91 -56.55 38.12
CA TYR A 4 -11.00 -57.53 37.46
C TYR A 4 -11.44 -58.53 36.36
N ASP A 5 -10.70 -58.54 35.24
CA ASP A 5 -9.69 -59.56 34.82
C ASP A 5 -9.13 -59.18 33.41
N TYR A 6 -7.83 -58.89 33.16
CA TYR A 6 -6.60 -59.75 33.11
C TYR A 6 -6.79 -61.00 32.20
N ASP A 7 -5.91 -61.45 31.28
CA ASP A 7 -4.53 -61.16 30.87
C ASP A 7 -4.24 -61.96 29.57
N GLY A 8 -3.15 -61.70 28.80
CA GLY A 8 -2.73 -62.67 27.76
C GLY A 8 -1.72 -62.27 26.67
N TYR A 9 -0.43 -62.26 27.05
CA TYR A 9 0.85 -62.27 26.31
C TYR A 9 0.95 -62.81 24.86
N GLY A 10 1.92 -62.25 24.11
CA GLY A 10 2.57 -62.87 22.94
C GLY A 10 3.73 -62.06 22.35
N THR A 11 4.96 -62.36 22.78
CA THR A 11 6.24 -61.86 22.22
C THR A 11 6.59 -62.51 20.88
N GLY A 12 7.20 -61.76 19.95
CA GLY A 12 7.82 -62.30 18.74
C GLY A 12 8.85 -61.35 18.13
N PHE A 13 10.13 -61.65 18.32
CA PHE A 13 11.26 -61.07 17.59
C PHE A 13 11.27 -61.59 16.14
N ALA A 14 11.55 -60.71 15.17
CA ALA A 14 12.12 -61.11 13.88
C ALA A 14 12.98 -59.97 13.30
N THR A 15 14.29 -60.20 13.35
CA THR A 15 15.35 -59.52 12.61
C THR A 15 15.20 -59.75 11.11
N GLY A 16 15.37 -58.71 10.31
CA GLY A 16 15.46 -58.81 8.84
C GLY A 16 16.45 -57.80 8.30
N ASN A 17 17.63 -58.30 7.92
CA ASN A 17 18.66 -57.61 7.15
C ASN A 17 18.07 -57.09 5.83
N TYR A 18 18.42 -55.88 5.41
CA TYR A 18 18.52 -55.57 3.98
C TYR A 18 19.78 -54.77 3.66
N GLU A 19 20.46 -55.30 2.66
CA GLU A 19 21.83 -55.06 2.24
C GLU A 19 22.00 -53.74 1.47
N GLY A 20 23.24 -53.28 1.48
CA GLY A 20 23.69 -52.07 0.80
C GLY A 20 23.55 -52.13 -0.72
N TYR A 21 23.27 -50.95 -1.28
CA TYR A 21 23.54 -50.65 -2.67
C TYR A 21 24.73 -49.70 -2.76
N GLN A 22 25.87 -50.25 -3.18
CA GLN A 22 26.92 -49.51 -3.85
C GLN A 22 26.40 -49.05 -5.21
N TYR A 23 26.59 -47.77 -5.55
CA TYR A 23 26.62 -47.36 -6.94
C TYR A 23 28.00 -46.82 -7.30
N GLN A 24 28.55 -47.49 -8.31
CA GLN A 24 29.81 -47.20 -8.98
C GLN A 24 29.76 -45.85 -9.71
N THR A 25 30.91 -45.20 -9.62
CA THR A 25 31.47 -44.17 -10.50
C THR A 25 31.37 -44.48 -11.99
N GLY A 26 31.09 -43.46 -12.82
CA GLY A 26 31.46 -43.47 -14.24
C GLY A 26 30.82 -42.40 -15.12
N TYR A 27 31.56 -41.30 -15.33
CA TYR A 27 31.57 -40.37 -16.50
C TYR A 27 30.29 -39.53 -16.78
N THR A 28 30.34 -38.22 -17.03
CA THR A 28 31.27 -37.42 -17.84
C THR A 28 31.35 -35.98 -17.31
N GLU A 29 32.57 -35.46 -17.15
CA GLU A 29 32.82 -34.03 -16.97
C GLU A 29 32.41 -33.27 -18.25
N SER A 30 31.46 -32.36 -18.12
CA SER A 30 31.50 -31.11 -18.89
C SER A 30 31.77 -30.00 -17.89
N MET A 31 33.04 -29.70 -17.67
CA MET A 31 33.43 -28.46 -17.03
C MET A 31 33.01 -27.34 -17.97
N VAL A 32 31.94 -26.63 -17.62
CA VAL A 32 31.76 -25.28 -18.11
C VAL A 32 32.95 -24.49 -17.59
N GLU A 33 33.75 -23.93 -18.50
CA GLU A 33 34.84 -23.03 -18.17
C GLU A 33 34.34 -21.99 -17.18
N TYR A 34 34.92 -21.99 -15.98
CA TYR A 34 34.78 -20.88 -15.05
C TYR A 34 35.49 -19.68 -15.69
N SER A 35 34.75 -18.85 -16.42
CA SER A 35 35.23 -17.52 -16.78
C SER A 35 35.45 -16.78 -15.46
N GLY A 36 36.72 -16.46 -15.21
CA GLY A 36 37.22 -15.96 -13.93
C GLY A 36 36.35 -14.86 -13.32
N ILE A 37 36.45 -14.75 -12.00
CA ILE A 37 35.98 -13.60 -11.21
C ILE A 37 36.33 -12.33 -12.00
N PRO A 38 35.39 -11.42 -12.28
CA PRO A 38 35.72 -10.14 -12.89
C PRO A 38 36.81 -9.50 -12.03
N GLU A 39 37.98 -9.23 -12.61
CA GLU A 39 39.08 -8.56 -11.92
C GLU A 39 38.52 -7.33 -11.20
N GLY A 40 38.47 -7.42 -9.87
CA GLY A 40 37.98 -6.33 -9.04
C GLY A 40 38.84 -5.09 -9.24
N HIS A 41 38.25 -3.93 -8.94
CA HIS A 41 38.89 -2.62 -9.04
C HIS A 41 40.31 -2.63 -8.45
N VAL A 42 41.25 -1.92 -9.09
CA VAL A 42 42.65 -1.87 -8.66
C VAL A 42 42.74 -1.15 -7.31
N HIS A 43 43.19 -1.87 -6.28
CA HIS A 43 43.44 -1.32 -4.95
C HIS A 43 44.93 -0.98 -4.78
N ASP A 44 45.24 0.05 -4.00
CA ASP A 44 46.61 0.26 -3.54
C ASP A 44 47.02 -0.77 -2.47
N ALA A 45 48.29 -0.74 -2.05
CA ALA A 45 48.83 -1.64 -1.05
C ALA A 45 48.19 -1.49 0.35
N GLU A 46 47.35 -0.46 0.56
CA GLU A 46 46.60 -0.18 1.78
C GLU A 46 45.10 -0.54 1.63
N GLY A 47 44.70 -1.13 0.49
CA GLY A 47 43.33 -1.57 0.21
C GLY A 47 42.39 -0.45 -0.24
N ARG A 48 42.89 0.76 -0.51
CA ARG A 48 42.06 1.88 -0.97
C ARG A 48 41.80 1.78 -2.47
N LEU A 49 40.56 2.06 -2.87
CA LEU A 49 40.18 2.14 -4.28
C LEU A 49 40.94 3.28 -4.96
N LEU A 50 41.74 2.95 -5.98
CA LEU A 50 42.31 3.95 -6.87
C LEU A 50 41.17 4.45 -7.79
N LYS A 51 40.60 5.63 -7.47
CA LYS A 51 39.64 6.29 -8.38
C LYS A 51 40.35 6.66 -9.69
N PRO A 52 39.78 6.38 -10.88
CA PRO A 52 40.28 6.98 -12.11
C PRO A 52 40.10 8.50 -12.01
N ALA A 53 41.15 9.25 -12.36
CA ALA A 53 41.27 10.68 -12.05
C ALA A 53 40.26 11.60 -12.77
N ASN A 54 39.33 11.11 -13.60
CA ASN A 54 38.46 11.95 -14.41
C ASN A 54 37.06 11.35 -14.68
N GLU A 55 36.46 10.62 -13.75
CA GLU A 55 35.05 10.21 -13.90
C GLU A 55 34.14 11.08 -13.02
N ILE A 56 33.72 12.22 -13.58
CA ILE A 56 32.42 12.79 -13.23
C ILE A 56 31.42 11.89 -13.95
N VAL A 57 30.89 10.88 -13.25
CA VAL A 57 29.71 10.16 -13.73
C VAL A 57 28.54 11.13 -13.54
N THR A 58 28.21 11.84 -14.61
CA THR A 58 26.87 12.41 -14.78
C THR A 58 25.89 11.25 -14.81
N ASP A 59 24.96 11.22 -13.86
CA ASP A 59 23.81 10.31 -13.85
C ASP A 59 22.86 10.68 -15.01
N ASP A 60 23.30 10.44 -16.25
CA ASP A 60 22.44 10.43 -17.43
C ASP A 60 21.85 9.03 -17.56
N TYR A 61 20.86 8.72 -16.73
CA TYR A 61 19.82 7.75 -17.11
C TYR A 61 18.46 8.18 -16.59
N PRO A 62 17.52 8.59 -17.48
CA PRO A 62 16.12 8.44 -17.19
C PRO A 62 15.86 6.94 -17.24
N GLU A 63 15.90 6.26 -16.11
CA GLU A 63 15.33 4.92 -16.07
C GLU A 63 13.82 5.09 -16.31
N GLU A 64 13.43 4.75 -17.54
CA GLU A 64 12.04 4.79 -17.98
C GLU A 64 11.23 3.90 -17.05
N LEU A 65 10.11 4.43 -16.57
CA LEU A 65 9.14 3.74 -15.74
C LEU A 65 8.83 2.32 -16.25
N GLU A 66 8.84 2.13 -17.58
CA GLU A 66 8.61 0.87 -18.28
C GLU A 66 9.59 -0.25 -17.87
N THR A 67 10.86 0.07 -17.60
CA THR A 67 11.86 -0.92 -17.13
C THR A 67 11.56 -1.41 -15.72
N PHE A 68 10.89 -0.59 -14.90
CA PHE A 68 10.55 -0.94 -13.52
C PHE A 68 9.22 -1.68 -13.42
N ILE A 69 8.23 -1.34 -14.26
CA ILE A 69 6.95 -2.07 -14.34
C ILE A 69 7.20 -3.56 -14.62
N SER A 70 8.23 -3.91 -15.41
CA SER A 70 8.55 -5.30 -15.73
C SER A 70 9.08 -6.14 -14.56
N GLU A 71 9.60 -5.52 -13.49
CA GLU A 71 10.11 -6.23 -12.31
C GLU A 71 9.11 -6.25 -11.13
N TRP A 72 7.98 -5.55 -11.27
CA TRP A 72 6.92 -5.50 -10.26
C TRP A 72 6.28 -6.87 -10.04
N GLN A 73 6.34 -7.40 -8.81
CA GLN A 73 5.68 -8.66 -8.47
C GLN A 73 4.30 -8.41 -7.82
N PRO A 74 3.27 -9.20 -8.19
CA PRO A 74 1.98 -9.17 -7.51
C PRO A 74 2.16 -9.41 -6.00
N GLN A 75 1.63 -8.51 -5.18
CA GLN A 75 1.72 -8.61 -3.72
C GLN A 75 0.91 -9.83 -3.22
N GLN A 76 1.52 -10.68 -2.40
CA GLN A 76 0.86 -11.85 -1.82
C GLN A 76 0.01 -11.44 -0.61
N LEU A 77 -1.26 -11.86 -0.61
CA LEU A 77 -2.19 -11.62 0.50
C LEU A 77 -1.79 -12.42 1.75
N SER A 78 -2.08 -11.84 2.92
CA SER A 78 -1.78 -12.46 4.22
C SER A 78 -2.68 -13.67 4.56
N SER A 79 -3.74 -13.94 3.79
CA SER A 79 -4.66 -15.08 4.00
C SER A 79 -5.15 -15.71 2.69
N LYS A 80 -5.40 -17.04 2.70
CA LYS A 80 -5.88 -17.84 1.54
C LYS A 80 -7.41 -17.82 1.32
N VAL A 81 -8.14 -16.94 2.00
CA VAL A 81 -9.61 -16.87 1.88
C VAL A 81 -9.98 -16.11 0.60
N ASP A 82 -10.97 -16.60 -0.15
CA ASP A 82 -11.35 -16.09 -1.48
C ASP A 82 -11.54 -14.55 -1.52
N TRP A 83 -10.65 -13.96 -2.32
CA TRP A 83 -10.50 -12.68 -3.03
C TRP A 83 -11.61 -11.62 -3.17
N GLU A 84 -12.76 -11.68 -2.50
CA GLU A 84 -13.52 -10.43 -2.36
C GLU A 84 -12.75 -9.55 -1.36
N TRP A 85 -12.43 -8.31 -1.71
CA TRP A 85 -11.47 -7.40 -1.04
C TRP A 85 -11.85 -6.94 0.36
N THR A 86 -11.99 -7.89 1.27
CA THR A 86 -12.94 -7.71 2.34
C THR A 86 -12.30 -7.88 3.72
N THR A 87 -12.42 -6.81 4.51
CA THR A 87 -11.79 -6.68 5.83
C THR A 87 -12.63 -7.22 6.97
N LYS A 88 -12.16 -8.31 7.59
CA LYS A 88 -12.74 -8.84 8.82
C LYS A 88 -12.34 -8.01 10.03
N ILE A 89 -13.13 -6.97 10.34
CA ILE A 89 -13.01 -6.27 11.63
C ILE A 89 -14.08 -6.77 12.60
N ALA A 90 -13.66 -7.09 13.83
CA ALA A 90 -14.57 -7.40 14.93
C ALA A 90 -14.96 -6.08 15.61
N TRP A 91 -16.25 -5.78 15.63
CA TRP A 91 -16.80 -4.60 16.29
C TRP A 91 -17.63 -5.06 17.51
N PRO A 92 -17.63 -4.34 18.65
CA PRO A 92 -18.37 -4.70 19.85
C PRO A 92 -19.87 -4.86 19.61
N GLU A 93 -20.43 -4.11 18.65
CA GLU A 93 -21.85 -4.13 18.30
C GLU A 93 -22.19 -4.96 17.05
N LEU A 94 -21.17 -5.34 16.26
CA LEU A 94 -21.33 -6.21 15.09
C LEU A 94 -20.81 -7.59 15.48
N ARG A 95 -21.73 -8.49 15.86
CA ARG A 95 -21.43 -9.89 16.26
C ARG A 95 -20.73 -10.72 15.19
N HIS A 96 -20.47 -10.16 14.01
CA HIS A 96 -19.81 -10.80 12.90
C HIS A 96 -18.69 -9.91 12.40
N VAL A 97 -17.56 -10.57 12.20
CA VAL A 97 -16.54 -10.24 11.22
C VAL A 97 -17.17 -9.69 9.94
N VAL A 98 -16.84 -8.44 9.58
CA VAL A 98 -17.41 -7.77 8.40
C VAL A 98 -16.46 -7.87 7.21
N MET A 99 -16.86 -7.37 6.07
CA MET A 99 -16.13 -7.36 4.82
C MET A 99 -16.24 -5.92 4.30
N LEU A 100 -15.11 -5.23 4.06
CA LEU A 100 -15.13 -3.88 3.51
C LEU A 100 -15.06 -3.87 1.99
N LYS A 101 -15.66 -2.86 1.36
CA LYS A 101 -15.61 -2.65 -0.08
C LYS A 101 -15.08 -1.25 -0.40
N ARG A 102 -14.01 -1.18 -1.21
CA ARG A 102 -13.38 0.07 -1.64
C ARG A 102 -14.24 0.75 -2.71
N LEU A 103 -14.58 2.01 -2.52
CA LEU A 103 -15.14 2.93 -3.51
C LEU A 103 -14.07 3.95 -3.89
N ASP A 104 -13.63 3.95 -5.13
CA ASP A 104 -12.73 4.97 -5.65
C ASP A 104 -13.53 6.11 -6.25
N ILE A 105 -13.18 7.35 -5.90
CA ILE A 105 -13.81 8.58 -6.37
C ILE A 105 -12.84 9.32 -7.29
N PHE A 106 -13.35 9.71 -8.45
CA PHE A 106 -12.63 10.44 -9.49
C PHE A 106 -13.35 11.75 -9.79
N GLU A 107 -12.57 12.81 -10.00
CA GLU A 107 -13.09 14.07 -10.50
C GLU A 107 -12.43 14.45 -11.83
N SER A 108 -13.21 15.10 -12.68
CA SER A 108 -12.72 15.81 -13.86
C SER A 108 -12.92 17.29 -13.63
N ASP A 109 -11.96 18.13 -14.02
CA ASP A 109 -12.01 19.58 -13.76
C ASP A 109 -12.86 20.34 -14.80
N THR A 110 -12.90 19.88 -16.05
CA THR A 110 -13.52 20.63 -17.17
C THR A 110 -14.37 19.73 -18.08
N PRO A 111 -15.71 19.74 -17.93
CA PRO A 111 -16.47 20.37 -16.85
C PRO A 111 -16.27 19.63 -15.53
N ARG A 112 -16.45 20.33 -14.39
CA ARG A 112 -16.37 19.69 -13.07
C ARG A 112 -17.40 18.57 -12.95
N LEU A 113 -16.97 17.31 -12.87
CA LEU A 113 -17.80 16.11 -12.79
C LEU A 113 -17.18 15.10 -11.84
N GLN A 114 -18.02 14.25 -11.24
CA GLN A 114 -17.55 13.15 -10.39
C GLN A 114 -18.06 11.80 -10.90
N GLN A 115 -17.19 10.81 -10.84
CA GLN A 115 -17.49 9.39 -11.02
C GLN A 115 -16.99 8.65 -9.79
N ALA A 116 -17.73 7.64 -9.34
CA ALA A 116 -17.22 6.74 -8.31
C ALA A 116 -17.59 5.29 -8.63
N THR A 117 -16.69 4.37 -8.34
CA THR A 117 -16.91 2.95 -8.61
C THR A 117 -16.20 2.08 -7.59
N SER A 118 -16.87 1.01 -7.17
CA SER A 118 -16.27 -0.08 -6.40
C SER A 118 -15.79 -1.23 -7.29
N ASN A 119 -15.99 -1.12 -8.61
CA ASN A 119 -15.46 -2.07 -9.58
C ASN A 119 -14.04 -1.68 -9.97
N ILE A 120 -13.08 -2.58 -9.72
CA ILE A 120 -11.66 -2.33 -9.95
C ILE A 120 -11.30 -2.12 -11.42
N ASP A 121 -11.94 -2.86 -12.33
CA ASP A 121 -11.67 -2.73 -13.77
C ASP A 121 -12.19 -1.40 -14.32
N ILE A 122 -13.31 -0.91 -13.78
CA ILE A 122 -13.83 0.42 -14.09
C ILE A 122 -12.92 1.49 -13.46
N SER A 123 -12.49 1.31 -12.20
CA SER A 123 -11.56 2.22 -11.50
C SER A 123 -10.28 2.42 -12.31
N ARG A 124 -9.62 1.32 -12.70
CA ARG A 124 -8.41 1.33 -13.55
C ARG A 124 -8.65 2.01 -14.91
N ARG A 125 -9.81 1.78 -15.53
CA ARG A 125 -10.17 2.44 -16.79
C ARG A 125 -10.33 3.95 -16.62
N ILE A 126 -10.97 4.41 -15.54
CA ILE A 126 -11.14 5.86 -15.27
C ILE A 126 -9.79 6.50 -14.97
N ARG A 127 -8.92 5.87 -14.16
CA ARG A 127 -7.54 6.34 -13.90
C ARG A 127 -6.74 6.59 -15.17
N ASN A 128 -6.90 5.71 -16.17
CA ASN A 128 -6.24 5.81 -17.47
C ASN A 128 -6.97 6.75 -18.46
N THR A 129 -8.11 7.33 -18.08
CA THR A 129 -8.86 8.26 -18.93
C THR A 129 -8.33 9.68 -18.71
N PRO A 130 -7.82 10.36 -19.75
CA PRO A 130 -7.31 11.73 -19.62
C PRO A 130 -8.36 12.69 -19.03
N GLY A 131 -7.90 13.56 -18.12
CA GLY A 131 -8.75 14.57 -17.48
C GLY A 131 -9.59 14.05 -16.32
N TRP A 132 -9.44 12.79 -15.90
CA TRP A 132 -9.98 12.25 -14.65
C TRP A 132 -8.84 11.99 -13.67
N LEU A 133 -8.99 12.49 -12.44
CA LEU A 133 -8.01 12.34 -11.38
C LEU A 133 -8.65 11.61 -10.19
N PRO A 134 -7.96 10.64 -9.57
CA PRO A 134 -8.43 10.09 -8.31
C PRO A 134 -8.39 11.19 -7.24
N VAL A 135 -9.45 11.25 -6.44
CA VAL A 135 -9.58 12.24 -5.36
C VAL A 135 -9.54 11.55 -4.01
N ARG A 136 -10.19 10.38 -3.89
CA ARG A 136 -10.30 9.67 -2.61
C ARG A 136 -10.69 8.22 -2.81
N SER A 137 -10.33 7.39 -1.83
CA SER A 137 -10.89 6.05 -1.67
C SER A 137 -11.62 5.95 -0.33
N ILE A 138 -12.81 5.35 -0.36
CA ILE A 138 -13.66 5.19 0.82
C ILE A 138 -14.03 3.72 0.96
N TYR A 139 -13.92 3.18 2.16
CA TYR A 139 -14.34 1.83 2.45
C TYR A 139 -15.72 1.82 3.12
N PHE A 140 -16.62 1.01 2.56
CA PHE A 140 -17.97 0.74 3.08
C PHE A 140 -18.09 -0.71 3.52
N LEU A 141 -19.17 -1.05 4.22
CA LEU A 141 -19.48 -2.45 4.46
C LEU A 141 -19.97 -3.10 3.16
N ASP A 142 -19.58 -4.35 2.95
CA ASP A 142 -20.05 -5.18 1.85
C ASP A 142 -21.36 -5.91 2.18
N VAL A 143 -21.83 -5.80 3.42
CA VAL A 143 -23.09 -6.39 3.88
C VAL A 143 -23.98 -5.37 4.57
N ALA A 144 -25.29 -5.52 4.41
CA ALA A 144 -26.27 -4.73 5.13
C ALA A 144 -26.26 -5.06 6.63
N THR A 145 -26.23 -4.03 7.45
CA THR A 145 -26.36 -4.11 8.91
C THR A 145 -27.42 -3.12 9.41
N PRO A 146 -27.89 -3.23 10.67
CA PRO A 146 -28.82 -2.27 11.26
C PRO A 146 -28.30 -0.82 11.30
N LEU A 147 -26.98 -0.62 11.16
CA LEU A 147 -26.32 0.68 11.20
C LEU A 147 -26.08 1.27 9.81
N THR A 148 -26.43 0.54 8.75
CA THR A 148 -26.19 0.95 7.36
C THR A 148 -27.46 1.29 6.61
N THR A 149 -27.32 2.15 5.60
CA THR A 149 -28.30 2.41 4.56
C THR A 149 -27.70 2.02 3.21
N THR A 150 -28.54 1.56 2.28
CA THR A 150 -28.11 1.25 0.92
C THR A 150 -27.91 2.54 0.14
N LEU A 151 -26.65 2.84 -0.16
CA LEU A 151 -26.23 3.88 -1.08
C LEU A 151 -26.25 3.31 -2.50
N MET A 152 -27.05 3.91 -3.37
CA MET A 152 -27.09 3.57 -4.79
C MET A 152 -26.28 4.56 -5.60
N ILE A 153 -25.46 4.00 -6.49
CA ILE A 153 -24.69 4.73 -7.48
C ILE A 153 -25.36 4.51 -8.83
N GLU A 154 -25.86 5.59 -9.42
CA GLU A 154 -26.46 5.61 -10.75
C GLU A 154 -25.51 6.35 -11.70
N SER A 155 -25.45 5.96 -12.96
CA SER A 155 -24.64 6.64 -13.97
C SER A 155 -25.47 7.00 -15.19
N THR A 156 -25.06 8.05 -15.91
CA THR A 156 -25.72 8.48 -17.14
C THR A 156 -24.73 9.05 -18.15
N GLY A 157 -25.02 8.79 -19.44
CA GLY A 157 -24.51 9.47 -20.64
C GLY A 157 -22.98 9.60 -20.82
N PRO A 158 -22.56 10.17 -21.95
CA PRO A 158 -21.34 10.96 -22.07
C PRO A 158 -21.65 12.47 -21.93
N PRO A 159 -20.89 13.26 -21.15
CA PRO A 159 -19.83 12.79 -20.26
C PRO A 159 -20.41 11.98 -19.09
N LYS A 160 -19.75 10.86 -18.79
CA LYS A 160 -20.14 9.97 -17.69
C LYS A 160 -20.06 10.73 -16.38
N ARG A 161 -21.15 10.65 -15.62
CA ARG A 161 -21.26 11.22 -14.29
C ARG A 161 -22.11 10.33 -13.42
N ASN A 162 -21.85 10.38 -12.13
CA ASN A 162 -22.54 9.56 -11.17
C ASN A 162 -23.52 10.40 -10.36
N LYS A 163 -24.55 9.72 -9.87
CA LYS A 163 -25.51 10.20 -8.90
C LYS A 163 -25.50 9.25 -7.73
N TYR A 164 -25.61 9.84 -6.56
CA TYR A 164 -25.55 9.13 -5.30
C TYR A 164 -26.89 9.37 -4.61
N ARG A 165 -27.58 8.29 -4.20
CA ARG A 165 -28.81 8.42 -3.41
C ARG A 165 -29.02 7.25 -2.46
N PRO A 166 -29.70 7.44 -1.33
CA PRO A 166 -30.17 6.32 -0.53
C PRO A 166 -31.33 5.60 -1.25
N ASP A 167 -31.46 4.29 -1.04
CA ASP A 167 -32.53 3.45 -1.58
C ASP A 167 -33.93 3.89 -1.10
N THR A 168 -34.00 4.44 0.10
CA THR A 168 -35.27 4.81 0.75
C THR A 168 -35.88 6.13 0.25
N ARG A 169 -35.22 6.85 -0.67
CA ARG A 169 -35.77 8.10 -1.22
C ARG A 169 -36.17 7.94 -2.68
N GLU A 170 -37.48 7.99 -2.88
CA GLU A 170 -38.06 8.25 -4.18
C GLU A 170 -37.86 9.72 -4.56
N ASN A 171 -37.56 9.92 -5.83
CA ASN A 171 -37.00 11.16 -6.32
C ASN A 171 -38.00 11.71 -7.35
N GLN A 172 -38.46 12.95 -7.17
CA GLN A 172 -39.61 13.48 -7.94
C GLN A 172 -39.28 13.89 -9.39
N ARG A 173 -38.01 13.79 -9.81
CA ARG A 173 -37.57 14.15 -11.18
C ARG A 173 -37.54 12.93 -12.10
N ASP A 174 -37.66 13.17 -13.40
CA ASP A 174 -37.48 12.14 -14.43
C ASP A 174 -36.02 11.71 -14.50
N PHE A 175 -35.77 10.44 -14.19
CA PHE A 175 -34.46 9.80 -14.20
C PHE A 175 -34.40 8.63 -15.20
N SER A 176 -35.27 8.60 -16.21
CA SER A 176 -35.30 7.53 -17.23
C SER A 176 -33.97 7.30 -17.93
N THR A 177 -33.06 8.28 -17.94
CA THR A 177 -31.71 8.19 -18.54
C THR A 177 -30.63 7.71 -17.58
N TRP A 178 -30.94 7.50 -16.30
CA TRP A 178 -29.98 7.07 -15.28
C TRP A 178 -30.09 5.57 -15.05
N VAL A 179 -28.94 4.90 -15.09
CA VAL A 179 -28.84 3.44 -14.95
C VAL A 179 -28.16 3.14 -13.63
N LEU A 180 -28.81 2.33 -12.79
CA LEU A 180 -28.19 1.80 -11.57
C LEU A 180 -26.92 1.03 -11.93
N GLN A 181 -25.79 1.45 -11.36
CA GLN A 181 -24.51 0.78 -11.53
C GLN A 181 -24.19 -0.12 -10.34
N GLU A 182 -24.29 0.44 -9.12
CA GLU A 182 -23.77 -0.22 -7.92
C GLU A 182 -24.64 0.08 -6.69
N LYS A 183 -24.60 -0.85 -5.73
CA LYS A 183 -25.17 -0.68 -4.39
C LYS A 183 -24.06 -0.88 -3.36
N LEU A 184 -24.01 0.00 -2.36
CA LEU A 184 -23.05 -0.03 -1.26
C LEU A 184 -23.78 0.12 0.07
N HIS A 185 -23.23 -0.43 1.16
CA HIS A 185 -23.81 -0.30 2.48
C HIS A 185 -23.05 0.74 3.31
N ALA A 186 -23.52 1.98 3.25
CA ALA A 186 -22.93 3.12 3.94
C ALA A 186 -23.52 3.29 5.35
N TYR A 187 -22.74 3.79 6.31
CA TYR A 187 -23.24 4.03 7.66
C TYR A 187 -24.21 5.22 7.70
N VAL A 188 -25.19 5.14 8.59
CA VAL A 188 -26.13 6.24 8.86
C VAL A 188 -25.47 7.25 9.81
N GLY A 189 -24.55 8.04 9.27
CA GLY A 189 -23.80 9.08 9.99
C GLY A 189 -22.61 8.56 10.81
N ALA A 190 -21.69 9.46 11.16
CA ALA A 190 -20.45 9.12 11.85
C ALA A 190 -20.56 9.02 13.37
N ASP A 191 -21.58 9.66 13.97
CA ASP A 191 -21.67 9.92 15.42
C ASP A 191 -21.61 8.68 16.32
N ARG A 192 -21.82 7.48 15.76
CA ARG A 192 -21.90 6.21 16.50
C ARG A 192 -20.87 5.17 16.06
N ILE A 193 -20.03 5.48 15.07
CA ILE A 193 -19.10 4.52 14.47
C ILE A 193 -17.67 5.07 14.60
N PRO A 194 -16.80 4.44 15.39
CA PRO A 194 -15.40 4.89 15.51
C PRO A 194 -14.68 4.89 14.15
N GLY A 195 -13.91 5.94 13.88
CA GLY A 195 -13.02 6.01 12.72
C GLY A 195 -13.68 6.25 11.36
N VAL A 196 -15.01 6.31 11.27
CA VAL A 196 -15.67 6.77 10.04
C VAL A 196 -15.70 8.30 9.99
N CYS A 197 -15.73 8.84 8.78
CA CYS A 197 -15.98 10.26 8.55
C CYS A 197 -17.38 10.45 7.93
N ASP A 198 -17.99 11.59 8.21
CA ASP A 198 -19.19 11.98 7.49
C ASP A 198 -18.88 12.30 6.03
N LEU A 199 -19.81 11.86 5.19
CA LEU A 199 -19.83 12.05 3.76
C LEU A 199 -21.18 12.64 3.38
N TYR A 200 -21.16 13.48 2.37
CA TYR A 200 -22.32 14.22 1.93
C TYR A 200 -22.48 14.07 0.44
N SER A 201 -23.70 13.73 0.02
CA SER A 201 -24.08 13.86 -1.37
C SER A 201 -24.61 15.26 -1.60
N ASP A 202 -23.86 16.01 -2.39
CA ASP A 202 -24.20 17.36 -2.81
C ASP A 202 -24.62 17.37 -4.28
N TYR A 203 -25.42 18.37 -4.64
CA TYR A 203 -26.11 18.46 -5.91
C TYR A 203 -26.07 19.87 -6.51
N CYS A 204 -25.78 19.98 -7.81
CA CYS A 204 -25.79 21.24 -8.57
C CYS A 204 -26.82 21.18 -9.71
N ASP A 205 -27.68 22.19 -9.82
CA ASP A 205 -28.76 22.26 -10.81
C ASP A 205 -28.30 22.51 -12.27
N LEU A 206 -27.16 23.19 -12.49
CA LEU A 206 -26.75 23.64 -13.83
C LEU A 206 -25.22 23.59 -14.06
N PRO A 207 -24.70 22.63 -14.86
CA PRO A 207 -25.36 21.40 -15.28
C PRO A 207 -25.66 20.46 -14.09
N ASP A 208 -26.60 19.53 -14.32
CA ASP A 208 -27.05 18.50 -13.39
C ASP A 208 -25.90 17.58 -12.95
N ARG A 209 -25.41 17.79 -11.72
CA ARG A 209 -24.21 17.15 -11.19
C ARG A 209 -24.35 16.76 -9.74
N TYR A 210 -23.75 15.65 -9.37
CA TYR A 210 -23.71 15.17 -8.00
C TYR A 210 -22.26 14.96 -7.59
N PHE A 211 -21.98 15.21 -6.32
CA PHE A 211 -20.66 15.10 -5.73
C PHE A 211 -20.79 14.41 -4.37
N LEU A 212 -19.82 13.57 -4.05
CA LEU A 212 -19.53 13.10 -2.70
C LEU A 212 -18.44 13.99 -2.13
N ASN A 213 -18.75 14.68 -1.04
CA ASN A 213 -17.85 15.58 -0.33
C ASN A 213 -17.71 15.15 1.13
N THR A 214 -16.59 15.52 1.76
CA THR A 214 -16.43 15.44 3.23
C THR A 214 -16.58 16.78 3.93
N ASP A 215 -16.66 17.88 3.18
CA ASP A 215 -16.78 19.19 3.77
C ASP A 215 -18.13 19.33 4.48
N PRO A 216 -18.16 19.86 5.72
CA PRO A 216 -19.39 20.00 6.49
C PRO A 216 -20.36 21.01 5.87
N GLU A 217 -19.89 21.89 4.99
CA GLU A 217 -20.73 22.82 4.23
C GLU A 217 -20.71 22.49 2.74
N PRO A 218 -21.86 22.53 2.04
CA PRO A 218 -21.87 22.33 0.60
C PRO A 218 -21.20 23.51 -0.11
N ALA A 219 -20.47 23.22 -1.19
CA ALA A 219 -19.87 24.26 -2.03
C ALA A 219 -20.93 25.24 -2.56
N ILE A 220 -20.53 26.49 -2.83
CA ILE A 220 -21.43 27.53 -3.38
C ILE A 220 -22.12 27.00 -4.64
N GLY A 221 -23.46 27.14 -4.69
CA GLY A 221 -24.28 26.65 -5.80
C GLY A 221 -24.66 25.16 -5.70
N SER A 222 -24.13 24.44 -4.70
CA SER A 222 -24.54 23.08 -4.37
C SER A 222 -25.61 23.05 -3.28
N ARG A 223 -26.48 22.04 -3.35
CA ARG A 223 -27.46 21.69 -2.32
C ARG A 223 -27.11 20.33 -1.73
N ARG A 224 -27.09 20.24 -0.42
CA ARG A 224 -26.88 18.96 0.28
C ARG A 224 -28.14 18.12 0.24
N LEU A 225 -28.04 16.89 -0.27
CA LEU A 225 -29.17 15.98 -0.38
C LEU A 225 -29.31 15.08 0.85
N TYR A 226 -28.21 14.46 1.27
CA TYR A 226 -28.17 13.59 2.43
C TYR A 226 -26.74 13.38 2.96
N ARG A 227 -26.69 13.02 4.25
CA ARG A 227 -25.49 12.66 5.03
C ARG A 227 -25.43 11.15 5.18
N PHE A 228 -24.25 10.58 5.08
CA PHE A 228 -23.91 9.20 5.37
C PHE A 228 -22.46 9.13 5.88
N ALA A 229 -21.92 7.95 6.18
CA ALA A 229 -20.55 7.83 6.63
C ALA A 229 -19.86 6.56 6.10
N GLY A 230 -18.53 6.60 6.09
CA GLY A 230 -17.64 5.52 5.65
C GLY A 230 -16.21 5.73 6.14
N TYR A 231 -15.35 4.74 5.95
CA TYR A 231 -13.95 4.84 6.36
C TYR A 231 -13.13 5.49 5.24
N SER A 232 -12.63 6.69 5.48
CA SER A 232 -11.72 7.35 4.53
C SER A 232 -10.36 6.67 4.55
N ALA A 233 -9.79 6.46 3.37
CA ALA A 233 -8.47 5.88 3.20
C ALA A 233 -7.67 6.67 2.15
N THR A 234 -6.38 6.82 2.45
CA THR A 234 -5.40 7.45 1.58
C THR A 234 -4.48 6.38 1.00
N GLN A 235 -4.22 6.46 -0.30
CA GLN A 235 -3.18 5.64 -0.93
C GLN A 235 -1.82 6.25 -0.57
N TYR A 236 -0.89 5.44 -0.10
CA TYR A 236 0.48 5.82 0.20
C TYR A 236 1.42 5.14 -0.79
N PHE A 237 2.34 5.91 -1.36
CA PHE A 237 3.33 5.45 -2.33
C PHE A 237 4.69 5.29 -1.65
N ILE A 238 5.31 4.13 -1.79
CA ILE A 238 6.65 3.84 -1.30
C ILE A 238 7.63 4.13 -2.44
N LEU A 239 8.52 5.08 -2.21
CA LEU A 239 9.53 5.51 -3.16
C LEU A 239 10.91 5.05 -2.71
N ALA A 240 11.77 4.69 -3.66
CA ALA A 240 13.18 4.38 -3.42
C ALA A 240 14.09 5.20 -4.33
N LYS A 241 15.26 5.56 -3.82
CA LYS A 241 16.31 6.27 -4.56
C LYS A 241 17.68 5.78 -4.11
N ARG A 242 18.61 5.65 -5.05
CA ARG A 242 20.02 5.45 -4.76
C ARG A 242 20.66 6.80 -4.41
N VAL A 243 21.41 6.84 -3.32
CA VAL A 243 22.10 8.04 -2.84
C VAL A 243 23.59 7.77 -2.66
N PHE A 244 24.42 8.73 -3.06
CA PHE A 244 25.86 8.70 -2.88
C PHE A 244 26.23 9.68 -1.77
N SER A 245 27.05 9.24 -0.82
CA SER A 245 27.46 10.07 0.32
C SER A 245 28.77 9.57 0.91
N GLU A 246 29.64 10.51 1.33
CA GLU A 246 30.85 10.19 2.08
C GLU A 246 30.54 9.52 3.42
N GLN A 247 29.35 9.77 3.98
CA GLN A 247 28.89 9.10 5.21
C GLN A 247 28.49 7.63 4.97
N LEU A 248 28.36 7.21 3.71
CA LEU A 248 28.10 5.83 3.28
C LEU A 248 29.37 5.14 2.76
N VAL A 249 30.57 5.65 3.07
CA VAL A 249 31.85 5.00 2.69
C VAL A 249 31.89 3.55 3.18
N SER A 250 31.34 3.30 4.36
CA SER A 250 31.19 1.95 4.91
C SER A 250 30.21 1.08 4.12
N GLU A 251 29.42 1.61 3.19
CA GLU A 251 28.52 0.87 2.28
C GLU A 251 29.06 0.88 0.84
N GLY A 252 30.34 1.25 0.64
CA GLY A 252 30.93 1.38 -0.70
C GLY A 252 30.66 2.74 -1.36
N GLY A 253 30.29 3.75 -0.58
CA GLY A 253 30.06 5.13 -1.02
C GLY A 253 28.64 5.42 -1.52
N PHE A 254 27.75 4.44 -1.50
CA PHE A 254 26.35 4.60 -1.88
C PHE A 254 25.42 3.70 -1.07
N GLY A 255 24.14 4.04 -1.07
CA GLY A 255 23.11 3.23 -0.41
C GLY A 255 21.71 3.54 -0.96
N MET A 256 20.75 2.68 -0.60
CA MET A 256 19.34 2.94 -0.90
C MET A 256 18.73 3.78 0.20
N THR A 257 17.91 4.75 -0.21
CA THR A 257 17.01 5.48 0.67
C THR A 257 15.57 5.35 0.21
N TYR A 258 14.65 5.56 1.13
CA TYR A 258 13.22 5.35 0.93
C TYR A 258 12.41 6.53 1.46
N MET A 259 11.26 6.77 0.84
CA MET A 259 10.25 7.72 1.30
C MET A 259 8.86 7.10 1.15
N ILE A 260 7.91 7.67 1.88
CA ILE A 260 6.49 7.36 1.71
C ILE A 260 5.79 8.67 1.40
N GLU A 261 5.11 8.76 0.26
CA GLU A 261 4.32 9.94 -0.13
C GLU A 261 2.82 9.63 -0.05
N PRO A 262 2.01 10.46 0.61
CA PRO A 262 0.55 10.33 0.57
C PRO A 262 0.00 10.74 -0.81
N GLY A 263 -1.02 10.01 -1.26
CA GLY A 263 -1.73 10.23 -2.51
C GLY A 263 -2.84 11.27 -2.42
N PRO A 264 -3.82 11.26 -3.34
CA PRO A 264 -4.19 10.17 -4.26
C PRO A 264 -3.35 10.08 -5.55
N VAL A 265 -2.46 11.06 -5.79
CA VAL A 265 -1.58 11.11 -6.97
C VAL A 265 -0.15 11.31 -6.49
N VAL A 266 0.78 10.49 -6.99
CA VAL A 266 2.19 10.68 -6.71
C VAL A 266 2.81 11.63 -7.73
N THR A 267 3.56 12.61 -7.24
CA THR A 267 4.34 13.52 -8.10
C THR A 267 5.67 12.85 -8.43
N GLY A 268 6.04 12.85 -9.71
CA GLY A 268 7.34 12.33 -10.13
C GLY A 268 8.46 13.16 -9.54
N LEU A 269 9.24 12.57 -8.63
CA LEU A 269 10.45 13.19 -8.07
C LEU A 269 11.68 12.67 -8.82
N HIS A 270 12.56 13.58 -9.26
CA HIS A 270 13.72 13.21 -10.06
C HIS A 270 14.64 12.21 -9.33
N GLY A 271 14.90 11.09 -9.98
CA GLY A 271 15.71 9.97 -9.46
C GLY A 271 15.01 9.08 -8.42
N TRP A 272 13.72 9.29 -8.14
CA TRP A 272 12.93 8.42 -7.26
C TRP A 272 12.06 7.46 -8.06
N ARG A 273 11.96 6.22 -7.58
CA ARG A 273 11.17 5.15 -8.21
C ARG A 273 10.09 4.69 -7.25
N ILE A 274 8.88 4.45 -7.76
CA ILE A 274 7.79 3.87 -6.97
C ILE A 274 8.06 2.37 -6.83
N ILE A 275 8.41 1.93 -5.63
CA ILE A 275 8.62 0.51 -5.30
C ILE A 275 7.45 -0.10 -4.53
N GLY A 276 6.36 0.64 -4.37
CA GLY A 276 5.08 0.09 -3.99
C GLY A 276 4.04 1.08 -3.57
N SER A 277 2.87 0.57 -3.26
CA SER A 277 1.80 1.37 -2.70
C SER A 277 0.84 0.52 -1.88
N PHE A 278 0.10 1.19 -0.99
CA PHE A 278 -0.91 0.59 -0.13
C PHE A 278 -1.96 1.63 0.25
N PHE A 279 -3.11 1.20 0.74
CA PHE A 279 -4.09 2.09 1.38
C PHE A 279 -3.99 1.97 2.90
N GLY A 280 -3.85 3.11 3.56
CA GLY A 280 -3.97 3.27 5.01
C GLY A 280 -5.17 4.14 5.33
N PHE A 281 -5.71 4.00 6.54
CA PHE A 281 -6.85 4.81 7.00
C PHE A 281 -6.38 6.16 7.50
N ASP A 282 -7.26 7.16 7.37
CA ASP A 282 -7.01 8.53 7.82
C ASP A 282 -7.29 8.70 9.33
N HIS A 283 -8.05 7.77 9.91
CA HIS A 283 -8.45 7.75 11.32
C HIS A 283 -8.24 6.37 11.94
N GLN A 284 -8.12 6.34 13.26
CA GLN A 284 -8.00 5.10 14.00
C GLN A 284 -9.31 4.30 13.92
N LEU A 285 -9.19 3.07 13.41
CA LEU A 285 -10.20 2.04 13.51
C LEU A 285 -9.92 1.15 14.73
N GLU A 286 -10.93 0.44 15.20
CA GLU A 286 -10.74 -0.56 16.25
C GLU A 286 -9.75 -1.64 15.79
N GLY A 287 -8.77 -1.93 16.64
CA GLY A 287 -7.68 -2.84 16.32
C GLY A 287 -6.62 -2.28 15.37
N SER A 288 -6.74 -1.04 14.90
CA SER A 288 -5.67 -0.37 14.13
C SER A 288 -4.73 0.43 15.03
N SER A 289 -3.49 0.50 14.56
CA SER A 289 -2.37 1.20 15.17
C SER A 289 -2.03 2.46 14.36
N CYS A 290 -1.65 3.53 15.07
CA CYS A 290 -1.20 4.78 14.46
C CYS A 290 0.28 4.67 14.09
N TYR A 291 0.64 5.00 12.85
CA TYR A 291 2.01 5.07 12.39
C TYR A 291 2.34 6.50 12.00
N THR A 292 3.38 7.06 12.61
CA THR A 292 3.88 8.41 12.31
C THR A 292 5.09 8.31 11.40
N ILE A 293 5.07 9.11 10.32
CA ILE A 293 6.16 9.23 9.35
C ILE A 293 6.97 10.48 9.67
N TYR A 294 8.23 10.25 10.02
CA TYR A 294 9.23 11.29 10.26
C TYR A 294 10.18 11.35 9.07
N ARG A 295 10.40 12.54 8.52
CA ARG A 295 11.33 12.76 7.40
C ARG A 295 12.50 13.62 7.84
N ARG A 296 13.66 13.37 7.26
CA ARG A 296 14.85 14.22 7.41
C ARG A 296 15.60 14.25 6.09
N TRP A 297 16.11 15.41 5.70
CA TRP A 297 16.74 15.62 4.40
C TRP A 297 18.28 15.60 4.43
N ASP A 298 18.85 15.71 5.62
CA ASP A 298 20.30 15.73 5.87
C ASP A 298 20.72 14.38 6.50
N PRO A 299 21.84 13.75 6.11
CA PRO A 299 22.73 14.08 4.97
C PRO A 299 22.13 13.83 3.58
N PHE A 300 21.03 13.09 3.53
CA PHE A 300 20.21 12.83 2.36
C PHE A 300 18.79 12.52 2.83
N PRO A 301 17.79 12.46 1.92
CA PRO A 301 16.40 12.16 2.28
C PRO A 301 16.29 10.83 3.01
N ARG A 302 15.63 10.78 4.17
CA ARG A 302 15.44 9.60 5.02
C ARG A 302 14.08 9.62 5.65
N VAL A 303 13.54 8.42 5.87
CA VAL A 303 12.29 8.21 6.58
C VAL A 303 12.51 7.35 7.82
N LEU A 304 11.81 7.70 8.90
CA LEU A 304 11.54 6.84 10.04
C LEU A 304 10.02 6.67 10.19
N ILE A 305 9.64 5.49 10.64
CA ILE A 305 8.26 5.05 10.82
C ILE A 305 8.17 4.52 12.24
N ALA A 306 7.31 5.11 13.05
CA ALA A 306 7.17 4.70 14.45
C ALA A 306 5.71 4.78 14.90
N MET A 307 5.32 3.88 15.81
CA MET A 307 4.03 3.94 16.49
C MET A 307 4.04 4.95 17.64
N ASP A 308 5.19 5.07 18.31
CA ASP A 308 5.43 6.01 19.39
C ASP A 308 6.28 7.21 18.95
N THR A 309 6.46 8.15 19.88
CA THR A 309 7.36 9.29 19.68
C THR A 309 8.80 8.79 19.59
N ILE A 310 9.52 9.22 18.56
CA ILE A 310 10.94 8.90 18.39
C ILE A 310 11.81 9.71 19.36
N LEU A 311 13.08 9.32 19.50
CA LEU A 311 14.07 10.16 20.18
C LEU A 311 14.38 11.39 19.33
N ASN A 312 14.54 12.54 19.99
CA ASN A 312 14.80 13.86 19.38
C ASN A 312 13.87 14.19 18.20
N PRO A 313 12.53 14.16 18.39
CA PRO A 313 11.58 14.41 17.31
C PRO A 313 11.75 15.80 16.67
N GLU A 314 12.33 16.77 17.39
CA GLU A 314 12.67 18.12 16.90
C GLU A 314 13.71 18.13 15.78
N GLU A 315 14.51 17.07 15.62
CA GLU A 315 15.47 16.92 14.52
C GLU A 315 14.81 16.39 13.23
N TRP A 316 13.51 16.07 13.28
CA TRP A 316 12.77 15.45 12.19
C TRP A 316 11.56 16.29 11.82
N ASP A 317 11.23 16.30 10.53
CA ASP A 317 9.95 16.79 10.07
C ASP A 317 8.87 15.73 10.34
N ASN A 318 7.82 16.11 11.07
CA ASN A 318 6.65 15.25 11.30
C ASN A 318 5.69 15.40 10.12
N SER A 319 5.95 14.64 9.06
CA SER A 319 5.30 14.87 7.77
C SER A 319 3.83 14.47 7.78
N PHE A 320 3.48 13.26 8.23
CA PHE A 320 2.09 12.79 8.32
C PHE A 320 1.94 11.51 9.16
N LYS A 321 0.68 11.11 9.39
CA LYS A 321 0.29 9.88 10.08
C LYS A 321 -0.66 9.06 9.21
N PHE A 322 -0.61 7.75 9.37
CA PHE A 322 -1.59 6.83 8.79
C PHE A 322 -1.94 5.73 9.79
N TYR A 323 -3.10 5.11 9.63
CA TYR A 323 -3.57 4.03 10.49
C TYR A 323 -3.65 2.72 9.70
N ALA A 324 -3.11 1.65 10.28
CA ALA A 324 -3.08 0.32 9.69
C ALA A 324 -3.11 -0.75 10.79
N PHE A 325 -3.27 -2.02 10.42
CA PHE A 325 -3.31 -3.10 11.42
C PHE A 325 -1.90 -3.62 11.71
N ASP A 326 -1.64 -4.03 12.94
CA ASP A 326 -0.41 -4.71 13.38
C ASP A 326 -0.60 -6.25 13.47
N VAL A 327 -1.85 -6.69 13.33
CA VAL A 327 -2.25 -8.10 13.22
C VAL A 327 -2.83 -8.39 11.84
N PRO A 328 -2.74 -9.65 11.35
CA PRO A 328 -3.28 -10.01 10.05
C PRO A 328 -4.79 -9.82 10.02
N VAL A 329 -5.24 -8.94 9.13
CA VAL A 329 -6.66 -8.73 8.84
C VAL A 329 -6.96 -9.19 7.40
N PRO A 330 -8.05 -9.89 7.16
CA PRO A 330 -8.50 -10.28 5.82
C PRO A 330 -8.56 -9.10 4.85
N GLY A 331 -8.27 -9.37 3.58
CA GLY A 331 -8.12 -8.32 2.56
C GLY A 331 -6.83 -7.49 2.68
N THR A 332 -6.03 -7.64 3.74
CA THR A 332 -4.74 -6.95 3.87
C THR A 332 -3.58 -7.77 3.35
N ILE A 333 -2.55 -7.06 2.91
CA ILE A 333 -1.21 -7.58 2.63
C ILE A 333 -0.26 -7.25 3.76
N LEU A 334 0.77 -8.08 3.90
CA LEU A 334 1.83 -7.85 4.86
C LEU A 334 2.94 -7.01 4.21
N TYR A 335 3.22 -5.87 4.83
CA TYR A 335 4.49 -5.18 4.70
C TYR A 335 5.33 -5.39 5.95
N THR A 336 6.62 -5.63 5.77
CA THR A 336 7.60 -5.62 6.85
C THR A 336 8.25 -4.24 6.92
N LEU A 337 8.13 -3.61 8.09
CA LEU A 337 8.98 -2.48 8.41
C LEU A 337 10.35 -3.04 8.77
N GLN A 338 11.35 -2.61 8.02
CA GLN A 338 12.73 -2.98 8.25
C GLN A 338 13.53 -1.72 8.56
N HIS A 339 14.46 -1.85 9.50
CA HIS A 339 15.36 -0.77 9.86
C HIS A 339 16.80 -1.12 9.49
N CYS A 340 17.57 -0.13 9.06
CA CYS A 340 18.99 -0.25 8.84
C CYS A 340 19.68 0.64 9.87
N LEU A 341 20.30 0.01 10.86
CA LEU A 341 21.04 0.66 11.94
C LEU A 341 22.55 0.42 11.85
N ARG A 342 23.00 -0.45 10.93
CA ARG A 342 24.41 -0.79 10.72
C ARG A 342 24.73 -0.84 9.24
N SER A 343 25.91 -0.36 8.89
CA SER A 343 26.48 -0.58 7.58
C SER A 343 27.06 -2.00 7.49
N ILE A 344 27.00 -2.63 6.31
CA ILE A 344 27.56 -3.98 6.11
C ILE A 344 29.10 -4.01 6.13
N HIS A 345 29.79 -2.89 5.92
CA HIS A 345 31.27 -2.86 5.91
C HIS A 345 31.90 -2.11 7.09
N SER A 346 31.13 -1.47 7.99
CA SER A 346 31.69 -0.91 9.23
C SER A 346 30.68 -0.77 10.38
N ALA A 347 31.16 -1.01 11.60
CA ALA A 347 30.43 -0.77 12.84
C ALA A 347 30.42 0.70 13.30
N GLU A 348 31.25 1.56 12.69
CA GLU A 348 31.55 2.91 13.20
C GLU A 348 30.65 4.02 12.63
N ALA A 349 29.92 3.75 11.54
CA ALA A 349 28.98 4.71 10.96
C ALA A 349 27.79 3.99 10.33
N CYS A 350 26.60 4.27 10.83
CA CYS A 350 25.38 3.95 10.11
C CYS A 350 24.34 5.05 10.30
N ILE A 351 23.74 5.40 9.17
CA ILE A 351 22.68 6.37 9.08
C ILE A 351 21.36 5.60 9.26
N PRO A 352 20.59 5.84 10.33
CA PRO A 352 19.31 5.17 10.53
C PRO A 352 18.37 5.44 9.35
N ARG A 353 17.85 4.35 8.77
CA ARG A 353 16.88 4.38 7.66
C ARG A 353 15.82 3.34 7.90
N HIS A 354 14.58 3.64 7.57
CA HIS A 354 13.53 2.64 7.44
C HIS A 354 13.18 2.38 5.99
N ARG A 355 12.75 1.15 5.73
CA ARG A 355 12.05 0.79 4.50
C ARG A 355 10.83 -0.05 4.83
N LEU A 356 9.79 0.13 4.04
CA LEU A 356 8.61 -0.70 4.09
C LEU A 356 8.63 -1.59 2.85
N THR A 357 8.70 -2.91 3.03
CA THR A 357 8.83 -3.86 1.91
C THR A 357 8.11 -5.18 2.19
N THR A 358 7.67 -5.86 1.14
CA THR A 358 7.15 -7.23 1.20
C THR A 358 8.26 -8.29 1.24
N GLU A 359 9.51 -7.88 0.98
CA GLU A 359 10.67 -8.78 0.99
C GLU A 359 11.03 -9.24 2.40
N PHE A 360 11.63 -10.42 2.50
CA PHE A 360 12.24 -10.86 3.76
C PHE A 360 13.42 -9.94 4.15
N PRO A 361 13.59 -9.65 5.45
CA PRO A 361 14.75 -8.92 5.95
C PRO A 361 16.04 -9.62 5.53
N ARG A 362 16.98 -8.84 4.98
CA ARG A 362 18.32 -9.28 4.60
C ARG A 362 19.30 -8.20 4.99
N ASN A 363 20.45 -8.60 5.53
CA ASN A 363 21.51 -7.66 5.93
C ASN A 363 21.79 -6.61 4.83
N PRO A 364 21.90 -5.32 5.18
CA PRO A 364 21.94 -4.74 6.53
C PRO A 364 20.57 -4.45 7.17
N TRP A 365 19.48 -4.87 6.54
CA TRP A 365 18.13 -4.58 7.00
C TRP A 365 17.65 -5.63 7.99
N GLU A 366 17.32 -5.18 9.20
CA GLU A 366 16.75 -6.01 10.24
C GLU A 366 15.24 -5.81 10.32
N PHE A 367 14.53 -6.87 10.71
CA PHE A 367 13.10 -6.80 10.99
C PHE A 367 12.82 -5.86 12.15
N ARG A 368 11.81 -5.00 12.01
CA ARG A 368 11.31 -4.16 13.09
C ARG A 368 9.88 -4.52 13.48
N MET A 369 8.96 -4.57 12.53
CA MET A 369 7.56 -4.92 12.77
C MET A 369 6.82 -5.32 11.49
N ASN A 370 5.67 -5.97 11.67
CA ASN A 370 4.72 -6.25 10.61
C ASN A 370 3.67 -5.14 10.55
N ILE A 371 3.30 -4.73 9.35
CA ILE A 371 2.26 -3.74 9.08
C ILE A 371 1.32 -4.36 8.04
N TYR A 372 0.05 -4.45 8.38
CA TYR A 372 -1.00 -5.04 7.56
C TYR A 372 -1.89 -3.92 6.99
N VAL A 373 -1.86 -3.77 5.67
CA VAL A 373 -2.49 -2.67 4.92
C VAL A 373 -3.28 -3.21 3.74
N PHE A 374 -4.24 -2.45 3.23
CA PHE A 374 -4.91 -2.84 1.98
C PHE A 374 -3.96 -2.63 0.82
N PRO A 375 -3.83 -3.61 -0.08
CA PRO A 375 -2.95 -3.44 -1.22
C PRO A 375 -3.51 -2.39 -2.17
N ALA A 376 -2.58 -1.75 -2.84
CA ALA A 376 -2.84 -0.92 -3.99
C ALA A 376 -2.03 -1.52 -5.13
N ALA A 377 -2.74 -1.97 -6.17
CA ALA A 377 -2.06 -2.55 -7.33
C ALA A 377 -1.34 -1.44 -8.11
N LEU A 378 -0.37 -1.81 -8.94
CA LEU A 378 0.34 -0.83 -9.75
C LEU A 378 -0.61 -0.07 -10.69
N GLU A 379 -1.65 -0.73 -11.20
CA GLU A 379 -2.68 -0.10 -12.03
C GLU A 379 -3.61 0.83 -11.24
N ASP A 380 -3.57 0.79 -9.90
CA ASP A 380 -4.24 1.75 -9.05
C ASP A 380 -3.38 3.01 -8.83
N CYS A 381 -2.08 2.99 -9.16
CA CYS A 381 -1.19 4.14 -8.98
C CYS A 381 -1.45 5.21 -10.05
N SER A 382 -1.72 6.43 -9.62
CA SER A 382 -1.84 7.59 -10.52
C SER A 382 -0.63 8.51 -10.35
N MET A 383 0.05 8.81 -11.45
CA MET A 383 1.22 9.68 -11.48
C MET A 383 0.89 11.01 -12.15
N ASN A 384 1.30 12.11 -11.52
CA ASN A 384 1.31 13.40 -12.19
C ASN A 384 2.60 13.50 -13.01
N GLN A 385 2.49 13.30 -14.32
CA GLN A 385 3.61 13.44 -15.27
C GLN A 385 3.90 14.89 -15.66
N THR A 386 3.10 15.86 -15.17
CA THR A 386 3.38 17.26 -15.45
C THR A 386 4.72 17.61 -14.81
N PRO A 387 5.77 17.97 -15.58
CA PRO A 387 7.01 18.42 -14.98
C PRO A 387 6.67 19.64 -14.15
N GLN A 388 6.83 19.55 -12.83
CA GLN A 388 6.82 20.74 -12.02
C GLN A 388 8.03 21.55 -12.49
N LEU A 389 7.77 22.66 -13.19
CA LEU A 389 8.70 23.78 -13.27
C LEU A 389 8.88 24.30 -11.83
N GLN A 390 9.64 23.56 -11.01
CA GLN A 390 10.07 24.04 -9.72
C GLN A 390 11.18 25.05 -9.98
N TYR A 391 10.80 26.31 -9.98
CA TYR A 391 11.70 27.38 -9.59
C TYR A 391 12.14 27.10 -8.14
N TYR A 392 13.39 26.69 -7.97
CA TYR A 392 14.14 26.86 -6.73
C TYR A 392 15.45 27.55 -7.06
#